data_AF-A0A819ZEW2-F1
#
_entry.id   AF-A0A819ZEW2-F1
#
_cell.length_a   1.000
_cell.length_b   1.000
_cell.length_c   1.000
_cell.angle_alpha   90.00
_cell.angle_beta   90.00
_cell.angle_gamma   90.00
#
_symmetry.space_group_name_H-M   'P 1'
#
loop_
_entity.id
_entity.type
_entity.pdbx_description
1 polymer ?
#
loop_
_entity_poly.entity_id
_entity_poly.type
_entity_poly.pdbx_seq_one_letter_code
_entity_poly.pdbx_strand_id
1 'polypeptide(L)'
;MKSTNELGLVTERVQVSTQVDLSELVCSTICENILWKPVSCQQCETHFCSTCIRQWLIKRPNQCPIRCDTFIERPCSKFIARQLAKLQIACIHQPNGCKEIIPYEALEKHEMMCGYQLVKCTACEMEILQRNLSEHQSQCSLIPQTTADCKILYQRDDTFERRSDINSIREELRQECRYEIQQLKQEVRQAQNDQITLLTSLGIVTDNNNHGTKNCENFDGIPISNRTTNGLARLRVRCSYAPNGCRVISYYPDLERHEETCEYEMIPCVLCELPLSKRPPIIEHTQRACFEHMHDKNPAGIQKQFMILFNAMEETKAENHRLESTIRNMQTDLQKLNLILEKDNTTTKK
;
A
#
# COMPACT_ATOMS: atom_id res chain seq x y z
N MET A 1 -21.25 1.19 -9.30
CA MET A 1 -21.76 2.27 -10.19
C MET A 1 -20.62 3.22 -10.45
N LYS A 2 -20.24 3.44 -11.72
CA LYS A 2 -19.09 4.24 -12.10
C LYS A 2 -19.38 5.71 -11.78
N SER A 3 -18.55 6.32 -10.92
CA SER A 3 -18.56 7.76 -10.63
C SER A 3 -18.70 8.57 -11.94
N THR A 4 -19.33 9.74 -11.88
CA THR A 4 -19.43 10.73 -12.99
C THR A 4 -18.10 11.01 -13.70
N ASN A 5 -16.98 10.62 -13.11
CA ASN A 5 -15.65 10.71 -13.68
C ASN A 5 -15.38 9.89 -14.95
N GLU A 6 -16.18 8.87 -15.29
CA GLU A 6 -15.71 7.93 -16.32
C GLU A 6 -16.15 8.22 -17.76
N LEU A 7 -17.40 8.60 -18.09
CA LEU A 7 -17.84 8.62 -19.50
C LEU A 7 -19.00 9.62 -19.81
N GLY A 8 -18.97 10.82 -19.24
CA GLY A 8 -20.04 11.81 -19.42
C GLY A 8 -21.21 11.64 -18.45
N LEU A 9 -22.17 12.57 -18.49
CA LEU A 9 -23.33 12.59 -17.60
C LEU A 9 -24.53 11.90 -18.24
N VAL A 10 -24.99 10.80 -17.63
CA VAL A 10 -26.15 10.03 -18.11
C VAL A 10 -27.41 10.89 -18.12
N THR A 11 -28.09 10.94 -19.27
CA THR A 11 -29.26 11.81 -19.51
C THR A 11 -30.41 11.57 -18.53
N GLU A 12 -30.64 10.32 -18.10
CA GLU A 12 -31.68 9.94 -17.13
C GLU A 12 -31.57 10.67 -15.78
N ARG A 13 -30.38 11.16 -15.45
CA ARG A 13 -30.14 11.90 -14.21
C ARG A 13 -30.54 13.36 -14.29
N VAL A 14 -30.81 13.89 -15.49
CA VAL A 14 -31.24 15.29 -15.67
C VAL A 14 -32.73 15.38 -15.35
N GLN A 15 -33.08 16.16 -14.31
CA GLN A 15 -34.44 16.24 -13.78
C GLN A 15 -35.21 17.47 -14.24
N VAL A 16 -34.54 18.59 -14.48
CA VAL A 16 -35.17 19.81 -15.00
C VAL A 16 -34.39 20.34 -16.19
N SER A 17 -35.04 20.35 -17.36
CA SER A 17 -34.46 20.79 -18.63
C SER A 17 -35.40 21.73 -19.42
N THR A 18 -36.46 22.27 -18.81
CA THR A 18 -37.62 22.88 -19.51
C THR A 18 -37.33 24.12 -20.39
N GLN A 19 -36.06 24.52 -20.56
CA GLN A 19 -35.61 25.57 -21.47
C GLN A 19 -34.26 25.26 -22.16
N VAL A 20 -33.83 23.99 -22.15
CA VAL A 20 -32.53 23.57 -22.67
C VAL A 20 -32.71 22.44 -23.66
N ASP A 21 -32.28 22.65 -24.90
CA ASP A 21 -32.18 21.57 -25.88
C ASP A 21 -30.99 20.67 -25.51
N LEU A 22 -31.29 19.47 -25.03
CA LEU A 22 -30.27 18.51 -24.61
C LEU A 22 -29.51 17.92 -25.80
N SER A 23 -30.07 17.95 -27.01
CA SER A 23 -29.44 17.34 -28.20
C SER A 23 -28.11 18.00 -28.56
N GLU A 24 -27.99 19.32 -28.33
CA GLU A 24 -26.77 20.09 -28.53
C GLU A 24 -25.72 19.89 -27.43
N LEU A 25 -26.10 19.24 -26.31
CA LEU A 25 -25.24 19.04 -25.15
C LEU A 25 -24.71 17.61 -25.03
N VAL A 26 -24.83 16.81 -26.09
CA VAL A 26 -24.37 15.42 -26.10
C VAL A 26 -22.94 15.32 -26.61
N CYS A 27 -22.14 14.49 -25.96
CA CYS A 27 -20.82 14.09 -26.46
C CYS A 27 -20.96 13.20 -27.68
N SER A 28 -20.98 13.82 -28.86
CA SER A 28 -21.13 13.14 -30.13
C SER A 28 -20.04 12.08 -30.35
N THR A 29 -20.43 10.95 -30.95
CA THR A 29 -19.58 9.85 -31.45
C THR A 29 -18.67 9.11 -30.46
N ILE A 30 -18.65 9.46 -29.17
CA ILE A 30 -17.84 8.76 -28.14
C ILE A 30 -18.70 8.09 -27.07
N CYS A 31 -19.41 8.86 -26.24
CA CYS A 31 -20.18 8.31 -25.12
C CYS A 31 -21.68 8.55 -25.22
N GLU A 32 -22.13 9.43 -26.13
CA GLU A 32 -23.55 9.71 -26.40
C GLU A 32 -24.35 10.19 -25.17
N ASN A 33 -23.64 10.57 -24.10
CA ASN A 33 -24.16 11.15 -22.87
C ASN A 33 -24.02 12.68 -22.87
N ILE A 34 -24.69 13.36 -21.93
CA ILE A 34 -24.51 14.80 -21.73
C ILE A 34 -23.05 15.11 -21.39
N LEU A 35 -22.53 16.19 -21.96
CA LEU A 35 -21.15 16.61 -21.85
C LEU A 35 -20.73 16.83 -20.38
N TRP A 36 -19.68 16.13 -19.94
CA TRP A 36 -19.04 16.34 -18.65
C TRP A 36 -17.68 17.01 -18.82
N LYS A 37 -17.51 18.20 -18.21
CA LYS A 37 -16.31 19.05 -18.35
C LYS A 37 -15.83 19.10 -19.81
N PRO A 38 -16.67 19.62 -20.74
CA PRO A 38 -16.39 19.55 -22.16
C PRO A 38 -15.16 20.35 -22.59
N VAL A 39 -14.53 19.87 -23.65
CA VAL A 39 -13.56 20.61 -24.46
C VAL A 39 -13.98 20.54 -25.92
N SER A 40 -13.56 21.51 -26.74
CA SER A 40 -13.87 21.53 -28.17
C SER A 40 -12.65 21.31 -29.05
N CYS A 41 -12.88 20.85 -30.28
CA CYS A 41 -11.87 20.85 -31.33
C CYS A 41 -11.78 22.24 -31.98
N GLN A 42 -10.58 22.78 -32.19
CA GLN A 42 -10.40 24.04 -32.91
C GLN A 42 -10.93 24.02 -34.35
N GLN A 43 -10.90 22.86 -35.03
CA GLN A 43 -11.22 22.77 -36.46
C GLN A 43 -12.72 22.58 -36.74
N CYS A 44 -13.38 21.65 -36.04
CA CYS A 44 -14.80 21.34 -36.26
C CYS A 44 -15.73 21.93 -35.19
N GLU A 45 -15.17 22.62 -34.18
CA GLU A 45 -15.89 23.21 -33.04
C GLU A 45 -16.75 22.25 -32.20
N THR A 46 -16.70 20.95 -32.49
CA THR A 46 -17.49 19.94 -31.76
C THR A 46 -16.94 19.71 -30.37
N HIS A 47 -17.85 19.54 -29.42
CA HIS A 47 -17.55 19.32 -28.00
C HIS A 47 -17.53 17.85 -27.65
N PHE A 48 -16.59 17.48 -26.78
CA PHE A 48 -16.45 16.14 -26.23
C PHE A 48 -16.23 16.24 -24.72
N CYS A 49 -16.66 15.24 -23.95
CA CYS A 49 -16.26 15.15 -22.55
C CYS A 49 -14.73 15.07 -22.45
N SER A 50 -14.13 15.80 -21.52
CA SER A 50 -12.66 15.80 -21.32
C SER A 50 -12.08 14.39 -21.18
N THR A 51 -12.70 13.52 -20.38
CA THR A 51 -12.25 12.12 -20.25
C THR A 51 -12.40 11.34 -21.55
N CYS A 52 -13.52 11.52 -22.26
CA CYS A 52 -13.81 10.80 -23.50
C CYS A 52 -12.80 11.11 -24.61
N ILE A 53 -12.50 12.39 -24.84
CA ILE A 53 -11.53 12.77 -25.87
C ILE A 53 -10.10 12.36 -25.50
N ARG A 54 -9.72 12.44 -24.22
CA ARG A 54 -8.39 11.97 -23.77
C ARG A 54 -8.22 10.48 -24.01
N GLN A 55 -9.22 9.67 -23.69
CA GLN A 55 -9.20 8.23 -23.97
C GLN A 55 -9.15 7.92 -25.47
N TRP A 56 -9.84 8.71 -26.28
CA TRP A 56 -9.78 8.58 -27.74
C TRP A 56 -8.38 8.85 -28.27
N LEU A 57 -7.75 9.96 -27.85
CA LEU A 57 -6.43 10.38 -28.31
C LEU A 57 -5.31 9.42 -27.88
N ILE A 58 -5.45 8.72 -26.75
CA ILE A 58 -4.52 7.64 -26.35
C ILE A 58 -4.52 6.52 -27.40
N LYS A 59 -5.69 6.16 -27.96
CA LYS A 59 -5.82 5.10 -28.96
C LYS A 59 -5.52 5.58 -30.38
N ARG A 60 -5.80 6.86 -30.66
CA ARG A 60 -5.68 7.48 -31.98
C ARG A 60 -5.04 8.86 -31.83
N PRO A 61 -3.70 8.93 -31.73
CA PRO A 61 -2.98 10.17 -31.49
C PRO A 61 -3.33 11.23 -32.54
N ASN A 62 -3.61 12.45 -32.07
CA ASN A 62 -3.93 13.63 -32.88
C ASN A 62 -5.16 13.53 -33.80
N GLN A 63 -5.89 12.41 -33.81
CA GLN A 63 -7.03 12.24 -34.69
C GLN A 63 -8.32 12.70 -34.00
N CYS A 64 -9.00 13.70 -34.57
CA CYS A 64 -10.31 14.12 -34.07
C CYS A 64 -11.36 13.00 -34.28
N PRO A 65 -12.29 12.74 -33.35
CA PRO A 65 -13.38 11.77 -33.53
C PRO A 65 -14.24 12.01 -34.78
N ILE A 66 -14.34 13.27 -35.24
CA ILE A 66 -15.06 13.68 -36.45
C ILE A 66 -14.14 13.71 -37.69
N ARG A 67 -12.92 13.16 -37.56
CA ARG A 67 -11.93 13.00 -38.63
C ARG A 67 -11.39 14.31 -39.22
N CYS A 68 -11.24 15.33 -38.39
CA CYS A 68 -10.39 16.47 -38.72
C CYS A 68 -8.91 16.05 -38.79
N ASP A 69 -8.08 16.80 -39.53
CA ASP A 69 -6.66 16.49 -39.76
C ASP A 69 -5.85 16.42 -38.46
N THR A 70 -6.07 17.35 -37.53
CA THR A 70 -5.38 17.35 -36.23
C THR A 70 -6.29 17.91 -35.15
N PHE A 71 -6.50 17.13 -34.09
CA PHE A 71 -7.24 17.60 -32.92
C PHE A 71 -6.39 18.62 -32.15
N ILE A 72 -6.88 19.85 -32.08
CA ILE A 72 -6.32 20.90 -31.23
C ILE A 72 -7.38 21.27 -30.20
N GLU A 73 -7.06 21.04 -28.93
CA GLU A 73 -7.97 21.29 -27.82
C GLU A 73 -8.23 22.79 -27.63
N ARG A 74 -9.50 23.15 -27.47
CA ARG A 74 -9.96 24.48 -27.09
C ARG A 74 -10.92 24.40 -25.90
N PRO A 75 -11.01 25.47 -25.09
CA PRO A 75 -12.02 25.55 -24.04
C PRO A 75 -13.43 25.42 -24.61
N CYS A 76 -14.35 24.87 -23.81
CA CYS A 76 -15.77 24.83 -24.13
C CYS A 76 -16.30 26.22 -24.54
N SER A 77 -17.22 26.24 -25.51
CA SER A 77 -17.85 27.49 -25.93
C SER A 77 -18.71 28.05 -24.79
N LYS A 78 -18.76 29.39 -24.70
CA LYS A 78 -19.58 30.07 -23.66
C LYS A 78 -21.06 29.70 -23.75
N PHE A 79 -21.55 29.39 -24.94
CA PHE A 79 -22.93 28.96 -25.15
C PHE A 79 -23.19 27.60 -24.48
N ILE A 80 -22.40 26.58 -24.81
CA ILE A 80 -22.54 25.23 -24.25
C ILE A 80 -22.36 25.26 -22.73
N ALA A 81 -21.36 25.99 -22.22
CA ALA A 81 -21.16 26.15 -20.78
C ALA A 81 -22.38 26.75 -20.07
N ARG A 82 -23.03 27.78 -20.65
CA ARG A 82 -24.25 28.39 -20.08
C ARG A 82 -25.46 27.46 -20.13
N GLN A 83 -25.56 26.58 -21.13
CA GLN A 83 -26.66 25.63 -21.20
C GLN A 83 -26.47 24.49 -20.18
N LEU A 84 -25.25 23.99 -20.02
CA LEU A 84 -24.90 23.00 -18.99
C LEU A 84 -25.17 23.54 -17.58
N ALA A 85 -24.87 24.81 -17.32
CA ALA A 85 -25.11 25.46 -16.02
C ALA A 85 -26.59 25.49 -15.60
N LYS A 86 -27.53 25.40 -16.54
CA LYS A 86 -28.96 25.39 -16.25
C LYS A 86 -29.46 24.00 -15.84
N LEU A 87 -28.67 22.95 -16.03
CA LEU A 87 -29.09 21.58 -15.76
C LEU A 87 -29.20 21.34 -14.25
N GLN A 88 -30.30 20.70 -13.87
CA GLN A 88 -30.55 20.19 -12.54
C GLN A 88 -30.45 18.67 -12.57
N ILE A 89 -29.54 18.11 -11.77
CA ILE A 89 -29.05 16.74 -11.94
C ILE A 89 -29.21 15.97 -10.64
N ALA A 90 -29.86 14.82 -10.70
CA ALA A 90 -29.95 13.90 -9.59
C ALA A 90 -28.57 13.28 -9.27
N CYS A 91 -28.27 13.16 -7.97
CA CYS A 91 -27.05 12.51 -7.49
C CYS A 91 -26.92 11.07 -8.01
N ILE A 92 -25.70 10.64 -8.36
CA ILE A 92 -25.45 9.24 -8.76
C ILE A 92 -25.80 8.23 -7.65
N HIS A 93 -25.79 8.65 -6.39
CA HIS A 93 -26.15 7.85 -5.23
C HIS A 93 -27.66 7.90 -4.91
N GLN A 94 -28.51 8.32 -5.86
CA GLN A 94 -29.96 8.25 -5.71
C GLN A 94 -30.48 6.83 -5.41
N PRO A 95 -29.95 5.75 -6.02
CA PRO A 95 -30.32 4.37 -5.66
C PRO A 95 -29.99 4.01 -4.20
N ASN A 96 -28.97 4.65 -3.61
CA ASN A 96 -28.59 4.46 -2.21
C ASN A 96 -29.42 5.33 -1.25
N GLY A 97 -30.29 6.20 -1.77
CA GLY A 97 -31.19 7.05 -0.99
C GLY A 97 -30.91 8.56 -1.04
N CYS A 98 -29.94 9.02 -1.84
CA CYS A 98 -29.73 10.46 -2.02
C CYS A 98 -30.86 11.08 -2.85
N LYS A 99 -31.59 12.05 -2.29
CA LYS A 99 -32.71 12.73 -2.99
C LYS A 99 -32.33 14.13 -3.50
N GLU A 100 -31.06 14.51 -3.38
CA GLU A 100 -30.61 15.83 -3.78
C GLU A 100 -30.58 15.98 -5.30
N ILE A 101 -31.07 17.14 -5.75
CA ILE A 101 -30.97 17.62 -7.12
C ILE A 101 -29.95 18.75 -7.11
N ILE A 102 -28.88 18.59 -7.87
CA ILE A 102 -27.68 19.41 -7.77
C ILE A 102 -27.45 20.12 -9.11
N PRO A 103 -27.08 21.43 -9.11
CA PRO A 103 -26.67 22.11 -10.33
C PRO A 103 -25.36 21.53 -10.89
N TYR A 104 -25.17 21.63 -12.20
CA TYR A 104 -24.03 21.06 -12.91
C TYR A 104 -22.66 21.38 -12.28
N GLU A 105 -22.43 22.64 -11.87
CA GLU A 105 -21.16 23.09 -11.29
C GLU A 105 -20.86 22.50 -9.92
N ALA A 106 -21.89 22.17 -9.14
CA ALA A 106 -21.75 21.66 -7.79
C ALA A 106 -21.77 20.13 -7.72
N LEU A 107 -22.12 19.45 -8.83
CA LEU A 107 -22.34 18.02 -8.87
C LEU A 107 -21.12 17.21 -8.41
N GLU A 108 -19.94 17.51 -8.93
CA GLU A 108 -18.71 16.79 -8.56
C GLU A 108 -18.40 16.91 -7.06
N LYS A 109 -18.51 18.12 -6.51
CA LYS A 109 -18.28 18.38 -5.09
C LYS A 109 -19.28 17.65 -4.21
N HIS A 110 -20.55 17.66 -4.60
CA HIS A 110 -21.59 16.91 -3.89
C HIS A 110 -21.28 15.42 -3.90
N GLU A 111 -21.00 14.83 -5.07
CA GLU A 111 -20.79 13.38 -5.19
C GLU A 111 -19.59 12.90 -4.38
N MET A 112 -18.48 13.66 -4.34
CA MET A 112 -17.30 13.31 -3.53
C MET A 112 -17.55 13.34 -2.02
N MET A 113 -18.53 14.10 -1.56
CA MET A 113 -18.86 14.27 -0.13
C MET A 113 -20.23 13.67 0.21
N CYS A 114 -20.85 12.94 -0.72
CA CYS A 114 -22.21 12.49 -0.56
C CYS A 114 -22.28 11.45 0.55
N GLY A 115 -23.07 11.72 1.60
CA GLY A 115 -23.24 10.76 2.70
C GLY A 115 -23.77 9.39 2.24
N TYR A 116 -24.42 9.30 1.07
CA TYR A 116 -24.95 8.08 0.48
C TYR A 116 -23.95 7.34 -0.44
N GLN A 117 -22.73 7.86 -0.57
CA GLN A 117 -21.63 7.15 -1.22
C GLN A 117 -21.26 5.91 -0.40
N LEU A 118 -21.08 4.78 -1.07
CA LEU A 118 -20.54 3.58 -0.45
C LEU A 118 -19.01 3.69 -0.37
N VAL A 119 -18.48 3.52 0.84
CA VAL A 119 -17.05 3.52 1.15
C VAL A 119 -16.70 2.23 1.86
N LYS A 120 -15.52 1.69 1.57
CA LYS A 120 -15.04 0.46 2.22
C LYS A 120 -14.44 0.80 3.57
N CYS A 121 -14.84 0.06 4.60
CA CYS A 121 -14.14 0.10 5.88
C CYS A 121 -12.71 -0.40 5.70
N THR A 122 -11.74 0.31 6.26
CA THR A 122 -10.31 -0.03 6.14
C THR A 122 -9.92 -1.31 6.88
N ALA A 123 -10.76 -1.78 7.82
CA ALA A 123 -10.49 -2.96 8.62
C ALA A 123 -11.30 -4.19 8.17
N CYS A 124 -12.62 -4.04 8.02
CA CYS A 124 -13.50 -5.16 7.67
C CYS A 124 -13.85 -5.25 6.19
N GLU A 125 -13.37 -4.31 5.37
CA GLU A 125 -13.62 -4.21 3.91
C GLU A 125 -15.10 -4.11 3.49
N MET A 126 -16.05 -4.09 4.43
CA MET A 126 -17.47 -3.95 4.15
C MET A 126 -17.79 -2.58 3.53
N GLU A 127 -18.68 -2.58 2.55
CA GLU A 127 -19.20 -1.36 1.93
C GLU A 127 -20.26 -0.74 2.82
N ILE A 128 -19.99 0.48 3.29
CA ILE A 128 -20.84 1.21 4.24
C ILE A 128 -21.12 2.59 3.66
N LEU A 129 -22.30 3.14 3.92
CA LEU A 129 -22.61 4.52 3.55
C LEU A 129 -21.68 5.47 4.31
N GLN A 130 -21.10 6.45 3.62
CA GLN A 130 -20.16 7.40 4.20
C GLN A 130 -20.68 8.08 5.47
N ARG A 131 -21.98 8.42 5.52
CA ARG A 131 -22.64 8.96 6.72
C ARG A 131 -22.63 8.03 7.94
N ASN A 132 -22.61 6.72 7.72
CA ASN A 132 -22.63 5.69 8.76
C ASN A 132 -21.23 5.14 9.04
N LEU A 133 -20.20 5.59 8.30
CA LEU A 133 -18.84 5.07 8.46
C LEU A 133 -18.30 5.34 9.85
N SER A 134 -18.51 6.54 10.42
CA SER A 134 -18.02 6.87 11.76
C SER A 134 -18.65 6.00 12.85
N GLU A 135 -19.96 5.79 12.77
CA GLU A 135 -20.69 4.90 13.69
C GLU A 135 -20.20 3.46 13.54
N HIS A 136 -20.11 2.95 12.29
CA HIS A 136 -19.54 1.64 12.03
C HIS A 136 -18.14 1.52 12.59
N GLN A 137 -17.27 2.52 12.38
CA GLN A 137 -15.88 2.46 12.86
C GLN A 137 -15.79 2.34 14.38
N SER A 138 -16.71 2.97 15.12
CA SER A 138 -16.77 2.85 16.59
C SER A 138 -17.19 1.45 17.07
N GLN A 139 -17.99 0.74 16.26
CA GLN A 139 -18.54 -0.58 16.56
C GLN A 139 -17.85 -1.71 15.77
N CYS A 140 -16.88 -1.39 14.92
CA CYS A 140 -16.23 -2.33 14.04
C CYS A 140 -15.29 -3.21 14.85
N SER A 141 -15.64 -4.48 15.00
CA SER A 141 -14.84 -5.47 15.75
C SER A 141 -13.42 -5.67 15.20
N LEU A 142 -13.17 -5.25 13.96
CA LEU A 142 -11.86 -5.36 13.30
C LEU A 142 -11.03 -4.08 13.37
N ILE A 143 -11.59 -2.95 13.83
CA ILE A 143 -10.82 -1.74 14.09
C ILE A 143 -10.23 -1.85 15.51
N PRO A 144 -8.91 -1.74 15.67
CA PRO A 144 -8.29 -1.76 16.98
C PRO A 144 -8.83 -0.60 17.84
N GLN A 145 -9.63 -0.92 18.86
CA GLN A 145 -10.02 0.09 19.84
C GLN A 145 -8.80 0.43 20.68
N THR A 146 -8.30 1.65 20.52
CA THR A 146 -7.25 2.20 21.38
C THR A 146 -7.91 2.77 22.63
N THR A 147 -8.04 1.95 23.67
CA THR A 147 -8.16 2.51 25.02
C THR A 147 -6.79 3.09 25.38
N ALA A 148 -6.77 4.33 25.84
CA ALA A 148 -5.57 5.17 26.00
C ALA A 148 -4.44 4.58 26.87
N ASP A 149 -4.64 3.45 27.55
CA ASP A 149 -3.70 2.95 28.57
C ASP A 149 -3.08 1.57 28.33
N CYS A 150 -3.25 0.90 27.18
CA CYS A 150 -2.61 -0.42 26.97
C CYS A 150 -2.02 -0.63 25.57
N LYS A 151 -0.67 -0.63 25.50
CA LYS A 151 0.11 -1.30 24.46
C LYS A 151 -0.02 -2.80 24.64
N ILE A 152 -0.67 -3.49 23.70
CA ILE A 152 -0.49 -4.89 23.25
C ILE A 152 -1.83 -5.35 22.65
N LEU A 153 -1.86 -5.51 21.32
CA LEU A 153 -3.02 -6.00 20.59
C LEU A 153 -2.97 -7.53 20.52
N TYR A 154 -3.88 -8.20 21.22
CA TYR A 154 -4.29 -9.56 20.90
C TYR A 154 -5.67 -9.52 20.25
N GLN A 155 -5.75 -9.97 18.99
CA GLN A 155 -7.00 -10.22 18.28
C GLN A 155 -7.69 -11.47 18.86
N ARG A 156 -8.92 -11.28 19.33
CA ARG A 156 -10.00 -12.27 19.50
C ARG A 156 -11.19 -11.67 18.73
N ASP A 157 -11.94 -12.32 17.85
CA ASP A 157 -12.08 -13.70 17.44
C ASP A 157 -12.70 -13.70 16.04
N ASP A 158 -12.10 -14.43 15.09
CA ASP A 158 -12.73 -14.95 13.85
C ASP A 158 -12.08 -16.30 13.48
N THR A 159 -11.63 -17.04 14.50
CA THR A 159 -10.66 -18.14 14.32
C THR A 159 -11.23 -19.53 14.48
N PHE A 160 -12.55 -19.76 14.49
CA PHE A 160 -13.05 -21.13 14.63
C PHE A 160 -13.23 -21.83 13.27
N GLU A 161 -13.98 -21.24 12.34
CA GLU A 161 -14.22 -21.86 11.03
C GLU A 161 -12.97 -21.85 10.14
N ARG A 162 -12.25 -20.71 10.04
CA ARG A 162 -10.98 -20.66 9.28
C ARG A 162 -9.83 -21.46 9.91
N ARG A 163 -9.81 -21.69 11.23
CA ARG A 163 -8.80 -22.60 11.83
C ARG A 163 -9.07 -24.05 11.49
N SER A 164 -10.32 -24.47 11.35
CA SER A 164 -10.63 -25.84 10.94
C SER A 164 -10.01 -26.14 9.57
N ASP A 165 -10.21 -25.23 8.61
CA ASP A 165 -9.70 -25.40 7.26
C ASP A 165 -8.16 -25.27 7.18
N ILE A 166 -7.58 -24.29 7.88
CA ILE A 166 -6.12 -24.11 7.94
C ILE A 166 -5.44 -25.27 8.67
N ASN A 167 -6.06 -25.81 9.73
CA ASN A 167 -5.50 -26.96 10.44
C ASN A 167 -5.61 -28.25 9.62
N SER A 168 -6.69 -28.44 8.83
CA SER A 168 -6.79 -29.56 7.89
C SER A 168 -5.70 -29.47 6.82
N ILE A 169 -5.57 -28.31 6.17
CA ILE A 169 -4.55 -28.08 5.13
C ILE A 169 -3.12 -28.20 5.71
N ARG A 170 -2.88 -27.71 6.93
CA ARG A 170 -1.59 -27.89 7.63
C ARG A 170 -1.31 -29.36 7.94
N GLU A 171 -2.31 -30.14 8.32
CA GLU A 171 -2.10 -31.54 8.64
C GLU A 171 -1.91 -32.40 7.37
N GLU A 172 -2.59 -32.07 6.27
CA GLU A 172 -2.36 -32.64 4.94
C GLU A 172 -0.92 -32.36 4.46
N LEU A 173 -0.48 -31.09 4.47
CA LEU A 173 0.90 -30.71 4.13
C LEU A 173 1.94 -31.39 5.04
N ARG A 174 1.62 -31.56 6.33
CA ARG A 174 2.50 -32.28 7.27
C ARG A 174 2.56 -33.77 6.95
N GLN A 175 1.45 -34.40 6.56
CA GLN A 175 1.44 -35.80 6.16
C GLN A 175 2.27 -36.03 4.90
N GLU A 176 2.11 -35.17 3.91
CA GLU A 176 2.86 -35.24 2.65
C GLU A 176 4.37 -35.03 2.89
N CYS A 177 4.73 -34.01 3.67
CA CYS A 177 6.13 -33.78 4.05
C CYS A 177 6.71 -34.93 4.89
N ARG A 178 5.92 -35.55 5.79
CA ARG A 178 6.35 -36.74 6.55
C ARG A 178 6.61 -37.93 5.63
N TYR A 179 5.78 -38.12 4.60
CA TYR A 179 5.95 -39.20 3.64
C TYR A 179 7.22 -39.02 2.79
N GLU A 180 7.46 -37.82 2.26
CA GLU A 180 8.69 -37.51 1.51
C GLU A 180 9.94 -37.67 2.38
N ILE A 181 9.92 -37.20 3.63
CA ILE A 181 11.03 -37.39 4.58
C ILE A 181 11.28 -38.88 4.84
N GLN A 182 10.23 -39.72 4.92
CA GLN A 182 10.39 -41.16 5.09
C GLN A 182 11.04 -41.82 3.87
N GLN A 183 10.62 -41.44 2.65
CA GLN A 183 11.23 -41.94 1.42
C GLN A 183 12.70 -41.55 1.34
N LEU A 184 13.05 -40.28 1.54
CA LEU A 184 14.43 -39.80 1.54
C LEU A 184 15.28 -40.50 2.61
N LYS A 185 14.73 -40.76 3.80
CA LYS A 185 15.42 -41.53 4.84
C LYS A 185 15.69 -42.97 4.41
N GLN A 186 14.81 -43.59 3.64
CA GLN A 186 15.02 -44.94 3.13
C GLN A 186 16.09 -44.96 2.03
N GLU A 187 16.09 -43.98 1.13
CA GLU A 187 17.13 -43.82 0.11
C GLU A 187 18.51 -43.59 0.72
N VAL A 188 18.61 -42.73 1.74
CA VAL A 188 19.87 -42.50 2.46
C VAL A 188 20.35 -43.77 3.17
N ARG A 189 19.45 -44.52 3.81
CA ARG A 189 19.81 -45.81 4.44
C ARG A 189 20.30 -46.82 3.41
N GLN A 190 19.66 -46.87 2.24
CA GLN A 190 20.10 -47.75 1.17
C GLN A 190 21.50 -47.36 0.68
N ALA A 191 21.73 -46.07 0.40
CA ALA A 191 23.03 -45.56 0.00
C ALA A 191 24.12 -45.82 1.06
N GLN A 192 23.78 -45.71 2.36
CA GLN A 192 24.69 -46.04 3.46
C GLN A 192 25.00 -47.54 3.53
N ASN A 193 24.01 -48.41 3.34
CA ASN A 193 24.21 -49.85 3.31
C ASN A 193 25.06 -50.27 2.10
N ASP A 194 24.81 -49.69 0.94
CA ASP A 194 25.59 -49.92 -0.27
C ASP A 194 27.04 -49.47 -0.07
N GLN A 195 27.25 -48.33 0.58
CA GLN A 195 28.58 -47.83 0.95
C GLN A 195 29.29 -48.75 1.97
N ILE A 196 28.59 -49.24 3.01
CA ILE A 196 29.15 -50.19 3.98
C ILE A 196 29.52 -51.50 3.30
N THR A 197 28.68 -52.00 2.38
CA THR A 197 28.94 -53.21 1.61
C THR A 197 30.21 -53.05 0.76
N LEU A 198 30.37 -51.89 0.14
CA LEU A 198 31.54 -51.55 -0.67
C LEU A 198 32.82 -51.38 0.18
N LEU A 199 32.72 -50.79 1.38
CA LEU A 199 33.84 -50.68 2.32
C LEU A 199 34.25 -52.03 2.92
N THR A 200 33.29 -52.93 3.12
CA THR A 200 33.53 -54.30 3.62
C THR A 200 34.19 -55.16 2.55
N SER A 201 33.78 -55.06 1.28
CA SER A 201 34.44 -55.76 0.17
C SER A 201 35.85 -55.24 -0.12
N LEU A 202 36.14 -53.99 0.24
CA LEU A 202 37.48 -53.38 0.21
C LEU A 202 38.31 -53.65 1.50
N GLY A 203 37.76 -54.35 2.50
CA GLY A 203 38.47 -54.74 3.73
C GLY A 203 38.71 -53.62 4.75
N ILE A 204 37.91 -52.55 4.73
CA ILE A 204 38.14 -51.32 5.52
C ILE A 204 37.44 -51.34 6.90
N VAL A 205 36.40 -52.17 7.11
CA VAL A 205 35.64 -52.27 8.37
C VAL A 205 35.60 -53.73 8.85
N THR A 206 35.90 -53.97 10.13
CA THR A 206 35.74 -55.29 10.79
C THR A 206 34.93 -55.16 12.08
N ASP A 207 33.95 -56.07 12.24
CA ASP A 207 33.03 -56.14 13.38
C ASP A 207 33.77 -56.31 14.71
N ASN A 208 33.55 -55.40 15.66
CA ASN A 208 33.80 -55.66 17.07
C ASN A 208 32.83 -54.87 17.97
N ASN A 209 31.90 -55.61 18.57
CA ASN A 209 31.08 -55.22 19.71
C ASN A 209 31.96 -55.02 20.97
N ASN A 210 31.82 -53.89 21.69
CA ASN A 210 31.48 -53.90 23.13
C ASN A 210 31.43 -52.52 23.83
N HIS A 211 30.40 -52.39 24.68
CA HIS A 211 30.25 -51.61 25.92
C HIS A 211 30.11 -50.07 25.93
N GLY A 212 28.87 -49.62 26.19
CA GLY A 212 28.53 -48.95 27.47
C GLY A 212 28.26 -47.43 27.45
N THR A 213 26.99 -47.03 27.54
CA THR A 213 26.40 -46.29 28.68
C THR A 213 24.91 -46.06 28.48
N LYS A 214 24.16 -46.19 29.57
CA LYS A 214 22.69 -46.10 29.67
C LYS A 214 22.26 -44.63 29.89
N ASN A 215 21.02 -44.36 29.48
CA ASN A 215 20.13 -43.23 29.81
C ASN A 215 20.20 -41.97 28.93
N CYS A 216 19.36 -41.93 27.89
CA CYS A 216 18.51 -40.78 27.55
C CYS A 216 17.47 -41.22 26.51
N GLU A 217 16.19 -41.28 26.88
CA GLU A 217 15.10 -41.88 26.06
C GLU A 217 14.52 -40.97 24.96
N ASN A 218 15.24 -39.95 24.45
CA ASN A 218 14.63 -39.08 23.42
C ASN A 218 15.60 -38.32 22.49
N PHE A 219 16.68 -38.95 22.01
CA PHE A 219 17.43 -38.44 20.84
C PHE A 219 18.28 -39.56 20.22
N ASP A 220 17.83 -40.17 19.11
CA ASP A 220 18.68 -41.05 18.30
C ASP A 220 19.58 -40.21 17.38
N GLY A 221 20.54 -39.52 18.00
CA GLY A 221 21.73 -39.04 17.31
C GLY A 221 22.69 -40.21 17.15
N ILE A 222 23.16 -40.43 15.91
CA ILE A 222 24.22 -41.41 15.61
C ILE A 222 25.39 -41.19 16.59
N PRO A 223 25.92 -42.21 17.27
CA PRO A 223 27.06 -42.04 18.15
C PRO A 223 28.27 -41.68 17.30
N ILE A 224 28.58 -40.38 17.25
CA ILE A 224 29.82 -39.89 16.66
C ILE A 224 30.95 -40.42 17.54
N SER A 225 31.84 -41.24 16.97
CA SER A 225 32.93 -41.86 17.72
C SER A 225 33.68 -40.82 18.56
N ASN A 226 34.13 -41.18 19.77
CA ASN A 226 34.91 -40.29 20.65
C ASN A 226 36.19 -39.72 19.99
N ARG A 227 36.63 -40.27 18.85
CA ARG A 227 37.70 -39.68 18.02
C ARG A 227 37.22 -38.53 17.15
N THR A 228 35.99 -38.58 16.63
CA THR A 228 35.44 -37.55 15.73
C THR A 228 34.91 -36.34 16.51
N THR A 229 34.31 -36.53 17.69
CA THR A 229 33.96 -35.41 18.60
C THR A 229 35.20 -34.69 19.13
N ASN A 230 36.27 -35.42 19.47
CA ASN A 230 37.57 -34.83 19.81
C ASN A 230 38.27 -34.16 18.62
N GLY A 231 38.03 -34.64 17.39
CA GLY A 231 38.54 -34.05 16.16
C GLY A 231 37.86 -32.72 15.82
N LEU A 232 36.52 -32.66 15.91
CA LEU A 232 35.72 -31.46 15.66
C LEU A 232 35.96 -30.38 16.72
N ALA A 233 36.13 -30.76 17.99
CA ALA A 233 36.48 -29.82 19.06
C ALA A 233 37.84 -29.12 18.82
N ARG A 234 38.75 -29.74 18.05
CA ARG A 234 40.06 -29.18 17.69
C ARG A 234 40.08 -28.53 16.31
N LEU A 235 39.00 -28.68 15.53
CA LEU A 235 38.89 -28.17 14.18
C LEU A 235 38.71 -26.65 14.22
N ARG A 236 39.66 -25.92 13.63
CA ARG A 236 39.58 -24.47 13.47
C ARG A 236 39.03 -24.13 12.10
N VAL A 237 37.89 -23.44 12.08
CA VAL A 237 37.15 -23.12 10.86
C VAL A 237 37.02 -21.60 10.73
N ARG A 238 37.04 -21.10 9.50
CA ARG A 238 36.73 -19.69 9.21
C ARG A 238 35.24 -19.45 9.42
N CYS A 239 34.90 -18.27 9.95
CA CYS A 239 33.52 -17.81 10.04
C CYS A 239 32.81 -17.86 8.68
N SER A 240 31.52 -18.20 8.67
CA SER A 240 30.68 -18.22 7.46
C SER A 240 30.62 -16.86 6.76
N TYR A 241 30.84 -15.76 7.48
CA TYR A 241 30.93 -14.40 6.95
C TYR A 241 32.34 -14.00 6.49
N ALA A 242 33.27 -14.94 6.32
CA ALA A 242 34.59 -14.67 5.76
C ALA A 242 34.56 -14.02 4.36
N PRO A 243 33.64 -14.38 3.44
CA PRO A 243 33.46 -13.67 2.17
C PRO A 243 33.11 -12.19 2.34
N ASN A 244 32.44 -11.84 3.44
CA ASN A 244 32.05 -10.47 3.76
C ASN A 244 33.16 -9.69 4.49
N GLY A 245 34.31 -10.33 4.74
CA GLY A 245 35.48 -9.70 5.36
C GLY A 245 35.78 -10.17 6.79
N CYS A 246 35.00 -11.10 7.36
CA CYS A 246 35.32 -11.67 8.66
C CYS A 246 36.63 -12.46 8.62
N ARG A 247 37.59 -12.11 9.47
CA ARG A 247 38.89 -12.80 9.55
C ARG A 247 38.96 -13.82 10.70
N VAL A 248 37.88 -14.02 11.42
CA VAL A 248 37.85 -14.89 12.61
C VAL A 248 37.96 -16.36 12.20
N ILE A 249 38.88 -17.07 12.87
CA ILE A 249 39.08 -18.50 12.77
C ILE A 249 38.98 -19.07 14.18
N SER A 250 37.83 -19.68 14.49
CA SER A 250 37.52 -20.23 15.81
C SER A 250 37.42 -21.74 15.79
N TYR A 251 37.39 -22.37 16.96
CA TYR A 251 37.05 -23.78 17.06
C TYR A 251 35.59 -23.97 16.66
N TYR A 252 35.30 -25.06 15.95
CA TYR A 252 33.96 -25.37 15.45
C TYR A 252 32.84 -25.21 16.50
N PRO A 253 33.00 -25.67 17.77
CA PRO A 253 31.97 -25.49 18.80
C PRO A 253 31.73 -24.03 19.22
N ASP A 254 32.74 -23.17 19.08
CA ASP A 254 32.67 -21.76 19.46
C ASP A 254 32.27 -20.86 18.28
N LEU A 255 32.13 -21.43 17.08
CA LEU A 255 31.86 -20.66 15.87
C LEU A 255 30.42 -20.14 15.85
N GLU A 256 29.44 -20.92 16.32
CA GLU A 256 28.04 -20.53 16.40
C GLU A 256 27.85 -19.28 17.27
N ARG A 257 28.49 -19.24 18.45
CA ARG A 257 28.47 -18.06 19.33
C ARG A 257 29.14 -16.83 18.71
N HIS A 258 30.18 -17.05 17.90
CA HIS A 258 30.80 -15.96 17.15
C HIS A 258 29.88 -15.45 16.03
N GLU A 259 29.23 -16.35 15.29
CA GLU A 259 28.36 -16.00 14.17
C GLU A 259 27.14 -15.19 14.61
N GLU A 260 26.54 -15.50 15.76
CA GLU A 260 25.48 -14.70 16.39
C GLU A 260 25.88 -13.23 16.64
N THR A 261 27.16 -13.00 16.92
CA THR A 261 27.73 -11.69 17.26
C THR A 261 28.62 -11.11 16.17
N CYS A 262 28.66 -11.72 14.99
CA CYS A 262 29.60 -11.32 13.94
C CYS A 262 29.17 -10.02 13.27
N GLU A 263 30.04 -9.00 13.29
CA GLU A 263 29.79 -7.70 12.67
C GLU A 263 29.70 -7.75 11.13
N TYR A 264 30.12 -8.87 10.52
CA TYR A 264 30.10 -9.12 9.08
C TYR A 264 28.85 -9.89 8.61
N GLU A 265 27.94 -10.16 9.54
CA GLU A 265 26.59 -10.61 9.21
C GLU A 265 25.88 -9.58 8.33
N MET A 266 25.19 -10.06 7.30
CA MET A 266 24.39 -9.23 6.39
C MET A 266 22.92 -9.33 6.79
N ILE A 267 22.32 -8.22 7.19
CA ILE A 267 20.93 -8.11 7.64
C ILE A 267 20.12 -7.39 6.56
N PRO A 268 18.92 -7.87 6.18
CA PRO A 268 18.10 -7.20 5.19
C PRO A 268 17.57 -5.85 5.71
N CYS A 269 17.56 -4.85 4.84
CA CYS A 269 16.88 -3.59 5.12
C CYS A 269 15.37 -3.82 5.27
N VAL A 270 14.78 -3.32 6.36
CA VAL A 270 13.33 -3.49 6.64
C VAL A 270 12.40 -2.83 5.63
N LEU A 271 12.91 -1.90 4.80
CA LEU A 271 12.12 -1.17 3.82
C LEU A 271 12.29 -1.71 2.39
N CYS A 272 13.52 -2.00 1.97
CA CYS A 272 13.82 -2.36 0.59
C CYS A 272 14.45 -3.75 0.42
N GLU A 273 14.64 -4.48 1.53
CA GLU A 273 15.23 -5.82 1.61
C GLU A 273 16.69 -5.95 1.11
N LEU A 274 17.36 -4.82 0.86
CA LEU A 274 18.77 -4.83 0.48
C LEU A 274 19.62 -5.42 1.64
N PRO A 275 20.51 -6.40 1.39
CA PRO A 275 21.37 -6.95 2.43
C PRO A 275 22.44 -5.92 2.86
N LEU A 276 22.53 -5.61 4.16
CA LEU A 276 23.41 -4.60 4.75
C LEU A 276 24.33 -5.20 5.80
N SER A 277 25.57 -4.72 5.92
CA SER A 277 26.46 -5.14 7.01
C SER A 277 25.99 -4.64 8.38
N LYS A 278 26.10 -5.49 9.41
CA LYS A 278 25.80 -5.19 10.82
C LYS A 278 26.80 -4.21 11.49
N ARG A 279 27.89 -3.82 10.81
CA ARG A 279 28.97 -3.00 11.37
C ARG A 279 28.50 -1.57 11.71
N PRO A 280 28.75 -1.06 12.93
CA PRO A 280 28.50 0.34 13.27
C PRO A 280 29.59 1.27 12.72
N PRO A 281 29.24 2.52 12.36
CA PRO A 281 27.87 2.95 12.13
C PRO A 281 27.30 2.16 10.93
N ILE A 282 26.00 1.81 10.95
CA ILE A 282 25.30 1.16 9.81
C ILE A 282 25.28 2.17 8.65
N ILE A 283 26.43 2.38 8.05
CA ILE A 283 26.73 3.26 6.93
C ILE A 283 27.08 2.24 5.85
N GLU A 284 26.26 2.03 4.83
CA GLU A 284 25.91 3.06 3.84
C GLU A 284 24.46 2.99 3.35
N HIS A 285 23.51 2.50 4.16
CA HIS A 285 22.10 2.54 3.74
C HIS A 285 21.40 3.82 4.17
N THR A 286 21.77 4.92 3.52
CA THR A 286 21.04 6.19 3.68
C THR A 286 19.61 6.04 3.16
N GLN A 287 18.68 6.87 3.67
CA GLN A 287 17.31 6.92 3.14
C GLN A 287 17.33 7.11 1.62
N ARG A 288 18.23 7.94 1.09
CA ARG A 288 18.42 8.15 -0.35
C ARG A 288 18.77 6.84 -1.09
N ALA A 289 19.76 6.08 -0.62
CA ALA A 289 20.12 4.80 -1.22
C ALA A 289 19.00 3.74 -1.12
N CYS A 290 18.21 3.78 -0.03
CA CYS A 290 16.99 2.98 0.12
C CYS A 290 15.95 3.32 -0.95
N PHE A 291 15.67 4.61 -1.14
CA PHE A 291 14.73 5.11 -2.14
C PHE A 291 15.18 4.84 -3.57
N GLU A 292 16.47 5.01 -3.88
CA GLU A 292 17.04 4.67 -5.20
C GLU A 292 16.87 3.17 -5.50
N HIS A 293 17.17 2.29 -4.54
CA HIS A 293 16.94 0.84 -4.71
C HIS A 293 15.45 0.47 -4.88
N MET A 294 14.54 1.12 -4.14
CA MET A 294 13.10 0.90 -4.31
C MET A 294 12.57 1.45 -5.64
N HIS A 295 13.09 2.59 -6.09
CA HIS A 295 12.75 3.21 -7.37
C HIS A 295 13.16 2.30 -8.53
N ASP A 296 14.37 1.75 -8.50
CA ASP A 296 14.88 0.84 -9.53
C ASP A 296 14.09 -0.48 -9.58
N LYS A 297 13.56 -0.95 -8.44
CA LYS A 297 12.66 -2.12 -8.39
C LYS A 297 11.22 -1.81 -8.81
N ASN A 298 10.70 -0.60 -8.62
CA ASN A 298 9.31 -0.27 -8.93
C ASN A 298 9.06 1.24 -9.20
N PRO A 299 9.31 1.72 -10.43
CA PRO A 299 9.26 3.15 -10.77
C PRO A 299 7.86 3.77 -10.74
N ALA A 300 6.78 2.98 -10.81
CA ALA A 300 5.42 3.49 -11.01
C ALA A 300 4.65 3.82 -9.71
N GLY A 301 4.98 3.16 -8.59
CA GLY A 301 4.24 3.31 -7.32
C GLY A 301 4.66 4.55 -6.51
N ILE A 302 5.96 4.82 -6.45
CA ILE A 302 6.55 5.85 -5.60
C ILE A 302 6.27 7.25 -6.16
N GLN A 303 6.30 7.46 -7.48
CA GLN A 303 5.98 8.75 -8.10
C GLN A 303 4.55 9.23 -7.77
N LYS A 304 3.59 8.30 -7.72
CA LYS A 304 2.20 8.61 -7.36
C LYS A 304 2.07 9.00 -5.89
N GLN A 305 2.77 8.30 -5.00
CA GLN A 305 2.80 8.64 -3.57
C GLN A 305 3.52 9.97 -3.31
N PHE A 306 4.61 10.24 -4.03
CA PHE A 306 5.37 11.50 -3.92
C PHE A 306 4.57 12.70 -4.44
N MET A 307 3.81 12.52 -5.53
CA MET A 307 2.90 13.55 -6.04
C MET A 307 1.78 13.88 -5.05
N ILE A 308 1.23 12.87 -4.37
CA ILE A 308 0.21 13.06 -3.33
C ILE A 308 0.81 13.83 -2.14
N LEU A 309 2.01 13.45 -1.70
CA LEU A 309 2.69 14.13 -0.59
C LEU A 309 3.07 15.57 -0.94
N PHE A 310 3.58 15.82 -2.14
CA PHE A 310 3.94 17.15 -2.62
C PHE A 310 2.72 18.08 -2.69
N ASN A 311 1.59 17.59 -3.22
CA ASN A 311 0.35 18.36 -3.26
C ASN A 311 -0.18 18.67 -1.85
N ALA A 312 -0.14 17.70 -0.93
CA ALA A 312 -0.54 17.92 0.46
C ALA A 312 0.37 18.94 1.18
N MET A 313 1.66 18.94 0.88
CA MET A 313 2.61 19.93 1.42
C MET A 313 2.33 21.35 0.90
N GLU A 314 2.05 21.51 -0.39
CA GLU A 314 1.72 22.82 -0.97
C GLU A 314 0.38 23.36 -0.48
N GLU A 315 -0.63 22.49 -0.30
CA GLU A 315 -1.91 22.86 0.32
C GLU A 315 -1.71 23.33 1.77
N THR A 316 -0.91 22.61 2.56
CA THR A 316 -0.60 22.98 3.94
C THR A 316 0.15 24.32 4.00
N LYS A 317 1.07 24.55 3.08
CA LYS A 317 1.83 25.81 2.98
C LYS A 317 0.94 26.99 2.60
N ALA A 318 0.01 26.80 1.67
CA ALA A 318 -0.97 27.81 1.30
C ALA A 318 -1.89 28.17 2.47
N GLU A 319 -2.36 27.18 3.23
CA GLU A 319 -3.21 27.42 4.41
C GLU A 319 -2.44 28.13 5.54
N ASN A 320 -1.19 27.76 5.78
CA ASN A 320 -0.33 28.48 6.74
C ASN A 320 -0.19 29.96 6.36
N HIS A 321 0.05 30.27 5.08
CA HIS A 321 0.13 31.65 4.63
C HIS A 321 -1.20 32.41 4.81
N ARG A 322 -2.34 31.74 4.63
CA ARG A 322 -3.67 32.30 4.87
C ARG A 322 -3.90 32.62 6.36
N LEU A 323 -3.51 31.70 7.24
CA LEU A 323 -3.58 31.88 8.69
C LEU A 323 -2.70 33.02 9.17
N GLU A 324 -1.46 33.13 8.68
CA GLU A 324 -0.56 34.24 9.00
C GLU A 324 -1.15 35.61 8.59
N SER A 325 -1.76 35.68 7.40
CA SER A 325 -2.46 36.89 6.96
C SER A 325 -3.62 37.27 7.88
N THR A 326 -4.39 36.27 8.31
CA THR A 326 -5.52 36.46 9.23
C THR A 326 -5.04 36.96 10.59
N ILE A 327 -3.96 36.38 11.13
CA ILE A 327 -3.35 36.82 12.39
C ILE A 327 -2.89 38.28 12.29
N ARG A 328 -2.23 38.68 11.20
CA ARG A 328 -1.80 40.07 10.99
C ARG A 328 -2.97 41.05 10.97
N ASN A 329 -4.08 40.68 10.33
CA ASN A 329 -5.28 41.51 10.31
C ASN A 329 -5.88 41.66 11.71
N MET A 330 -6.00 40.56 12.47
CA MET A 330 -6.49 40.58 13.85
C MET A 330 -5.60 41.43 14.77
N GLN A 331 -4.27 41.35 14.61
CA GLN A 331 -3.33 42.20 15.35
C GLN A 331 -3.52 43.68 15.04
N THR A 332 -3.77 44.01 13.76
CA THR A 332 -4.04 45.39 13.32
C THR A 332 -5.34 45.92 13.93
N ASP A 333 -6.38 45.10 13.96
CA ASP A 333 -7.67 45.49 14.53
C ASP A 333 -7.61 45.61 16.05
N LEU A 334 -6.86 44.74 16.73
CA LEU A 334 -6.55 44.87 18.16
C LEU A 334 -5.80 46.19 18.47
N GLN A 335 -4.83 46.57 17.64
CA GLN A 335 -4.13 47.85 17.80
C GLN A 335 -5.07 49.05 17.62
N LYS A 336 -5.98 49.01 16.64
CA LYS A 336 -7.00 50.06 16.46
C LYS A 336 -7.93 50.15 17.66
N LEU A 337 -8.39 49.02 18.20
CA LEU A 337 -9.23 48.99 19.38
C LEU A 337 -8.52 49.56 20.60
N ASN A 338 -7.25 49.21 20.81
CA ASN A 338 -6.44 49.80 21.89
C ASN A 338 -6.31 51.32 21.75
N LEU A 339 -6.09 51.84 20.53
CA LEU A 339 -6.03 53.28 20.29
C LEU A 339 -7.36 54.01 20.55
N ILE A 340 -8.50 53.34 20.32
CA ILE A 340 -9.83 53.87 20.66
C ILE A 340 -10.01 53.91 22.18
N LEU A 341 -9.66 52.82 22.87
CA LEU A 341 -9.74 52.74 24.33
C LEU A 341 -8.83 53.77 25.03
N GLU A 342 -7.64 54.04 24.47
CA GLU A 342 -6.73 55.09 24.98
C GLU A 342 -7.31 56.49 24.79
N LYS A 343 -7.97 56.77 23.66
CA LYS A 343 -8.64 58.06 23.41
C LYS A 343 -9.80 58.29 24.39
N ASP A 344 -10.66 57.29 24.62
CA ASP A 344 -11.80 57.43 25.53
C ASP A 344 -11.38 57.67 27.00
N ASN A 345 -10.24 57.13 27.42
CA ASN A 345 -9.65 57.37 28.74
C ASN A 345 -9.04 58.78 28.90
N THR A 346 -8.69 59.47 27.81
CA THR A 346 -8.20 60.86 27.86
C THR A 346 -9.33 61.89 27.90
N THR A 347 -10.50 61.56 27.34
CA THR A 347 -11.69 62.42 27.34
C THR A 347 -12.42 62.45 28.69
N THR A 348 -12.24 61.42 29.52
CA THR A 348 -12.83 61.31 30.88
C THR A 348 -11.98 61.94 31.99
N LYS A 349 -10.78 62.43 31.68
CA LYS A 349 -9.86 63.10 32.63
C LYS A 349 -9.80 64.63 32.50
N LYS A 350 -10.72 65.25 31.75
CA LYS A 350 -10.85 66.71 31.64
C LYS A 350 -12.09 67.23 32.35
#